data_AF-A0A8H6F4A1-F1
#
_entry.id   AF-A0A8H6F4A1-F1
#
_cell.length_a   1.000
_cell.length_b   1.000
_cell.length_c   1.000
_cell.angle_alpha   90.00
_cell.angle_beta   90.00
_cell.angle_gamma   90.00
#
_symmetry.space_group_name_H-M   'P 1'
#
loop_
_entity.id
_entity.type
_entity.pdbx_description
1 polymer ?
#
loop_
_entity_poly.entity_id
_entity_poly.type
_entity_poly.pdbx_seq_one_letter_code
_entity_poly.pdbx_strand_id
1 'polypeptide(L)'
;MATTATGTTTAIVGALACQKNSFLKTFNTKVVSSYEFIPPPTAKDKQNKNNNKKKDVAVSKEFGVELEDTILFPEGGGQPYDKGTITLLPDNTKIIEVKSVLRDKLKAIHLVDELIEPGTQVRLNVDWGRRLDIMQQHTGQHLLSAVFDTYKLETLSWSMGETKDDINYIELPRKIDNDLVVEVKIKLIN
;
A
#
# COMPACT_ATOMS: atom_id res chain seq x y z
N MET A 1 -17.53 8.14 39.61
CA MET A 1 -17.46 6.95 38.74
C MET A 1 -16.58 7.30 37.57
N ALA A 2 -15.40 6.67 37.47
CA ALA A 2 -14.46 6.93 36.39
C ALA A 2 -14.90 6.12 35.17
N THR A 3 -15.29 6.81 34.10
CA THR A 3 -15.49 6.24 32.77
C THR A 3 -14.14 5.81 32.22
N THR A 4 -13.86 4.51 32.28
CA THR A 4 -12.73 3.90 31.57
C THR A 4 -12.99 4.02 30.08
N ALA A 5 -12.25 4.89 29.40
CA ALA A 5 -12.16 4.90 27.95
C ALA A 5 -11.64 3.52 27.52
N THR A 6 -12.50 2.71 26.92
CA THR A 6 -12.10 1.47 26.24
C THR A 6 -11.20 1.88 25.09
N GLY A 7 -9.88 1.77 25.27
CA GLY A 7 -8.91 2.04 24.22
C GLY A 7 -9.17 1.10 23.05
N THR A 8 -9.80 1.60 21.99
CA THR A 8 -9.92 0.89 20.72
C THR A 8 -8.51 0.66 20.19
N THR A 9 -8.09 -0.61 20.19
CA THR A 9 -6.75 -1.00 19.78
C THR A 9 -6.74 -1.14 18.26
N THR A 10 -6.00 -0.26 17.57
CA THR A 10 -5.75 -0.39 16.13
C THR A 10 -4.85 -1.59 15.84
N ALA A 11 -5.20 -2.41 14.86
CA ALA A 11 -4.34 -3.44 14.32
C ALA A 11 -3.06 -2.81 13.74
N ILE A 12 -1.94 -3.47 13.98
CA ILE A 12 -0.64 -2.99 13.54
C ILE A 12 -0.25 -3.60 12.19
N VAL A 13 0.56 -2.87 11.42
CA VAL A 13 1.25 -3.42 10.25
C VAL A 13 2.11 -4.60 10.69
N GLY A 14 1.85 -5.77 10.10
CA GLY A 14 2.35 -7.09 10.52
C GLY A 14 1.24 -8.00 11.08
N ALA A 15 0.08 -7.45 11.43
CA ALA A 15 -1.07 -8.17 11.96
C ALA A 15 -2.42 -7.65 11.42
N LEU A 16 -2.41 -6.98 10.27
CA LEU A 16 -3.63 -6.47 9.61
C LEU A 16 -4.51 -7.61 9.10
N ALA A 17 -5.80 -7.34 8.90
CA ALA A 17 -6.75 -8.31 8.33
C ALA A 17 -6.27 -8.87 6.98
N CYS A 18 -5.72 -8.03 6.08
CA CYS A 18 -5.15 -8.51 4.81
C CYS A 18 -3.94 -9.43 4.97
N GLN A 19 -3.19 -9.29 6.06
CA GLN A 19 -2.01 -10.13 6.34
C GLN A 19 -2.40 -11.45 7.01
N LYS A 20 -3.52 -11.47 7.74
CA LYS A 20 -4.12 -12.69 8.29
C LYS A 20 -4.85 -13.51 7.23
N ASN A 21 -5.53 -12.83 6.30
CA ASN A 21 -6.23 -13.45 5.17
C ASN A 21 -6.18 -12.54 3.94
N SER A 22 -5.28 -12.87 3.00
CA SER A 22 -5.03 -12.08 1.79
C SER A 22 -6.18 -12.09 0.78
N PHE A 23 -7.12 -13.03 0.90
CA PHE A 23 -8.25 -13.21 -0.02
C PHE A 23 -9.51 -12.44 0.40
N LEU A 24 -9.48 -11.71 1.52
CA LEU A 24 -10.58 -10.83 1.90
C LEU A 24 -10.75 -9.72 0.85
N LYS A 25 -11.95 -9.67 0.26
CA LYS A 25 -12.32 -8.65 -0.74
C LYS A 25 -13.10 -7.49 -0.13
N THR A 26 -13.80 -7.77 0.96
CA THR A 26 -14.61 -6.81 1.70
C THR A 26 -14.43 -7.01 3.20
N PHE A 27 -14.52 -5.93 3.98
CA PHE A 27 -14.27 -5.97 5.42
C PHE A 27 -14.94 -4.80 6.14
N ASN A 28 -15.74 -5.09 7.18
CA ASN A 28 -16.32 -4.06 8.02
C ASN A 28 -15.33 -3.71 9.14
N THR A 29 -15.16 -2.42 9.40
CA THR A 29 -14.24 -1.88 10.41
C THR A 29 -14.76 -0.52 10.89
N LYS A 30 -14.04 0.14 11.78
CA LYS A 30 -14.40 1.43 12.35
C LYS A 30 -13.30 2.45 12.19
N VAL A 31 -13.67 3.70 11.96
CA VAL A 31 -12.72 4.83 11.95
C VAL A 31 -12.24 5.11 13.38
N VAL A 32 -10.93 5.14 13.58
CA VAL A 32 -10.27 5.50 14.85
C VAL A 32 -9.93 6.97 14.88
N SER A 33 -9.37 7.50 13.79
CA SER A 33 -9.07 8.93 13.66
C SER A 33 -9.13 9.39 12.21
N SER A 34 -9.43 10.66 12.01
CA SER A 34 -9.41 11.34 10.71
C SER A 34 -8.89 12.76 10.88
N TYR A 35 -7.95 13.19 10.04
CA TYR A 35 -7.27 14.48 10.16
C TYR A 35 -6.81 15.01 8.80
N GLU A 36 -6.63 16.33 8.69
CA GLU A 36 -6.03 16.95 7.50
C GLU A 36 -4.58 16.47 7.36
N PHE A 37 -4.28 15.82 6.24
CA PHE A 37 -2.97 15.26 5.96
C PHE A 37 -2.05 16.33 5.38
N ILE A 38 -0.92 16.55 6.05
CA ILE A 38 0.13 17.46 5.58
C ILE A 38 1.26 16.58 5.03
N PRO A 39 1.52 16.59 3.71
CA PRO A 39 2.57 15.76 3.14
C PRO A 39 3.95 16.21 3.67
N PRO A 40 4.88 15.27 3.90
CA PRO A 40 6.23 15.62 4.30
C PRO A 40 6.92 16.45 3.21
N PRO A 41 7.82 17.40 3.57
CA PRO A 41 8.50 18.25 2.59
C PRO A 41 9.32 17.42 1.60
N THR A 42 9.10 17.62 0.30
CA THR A 42 9.86 16.91 -0.74
C THR A 42 11.29 17.45 -0.86
N ALA A 43 12.18 16.68 -1.48
CA ALA A 43 13.55 17.14 -1.77
C ALA A 43 13.58 18.42 -2.65
N LYS A 44 12.56 18.62 -3.50
CA LYS A 44 12.38 19.84 -4.30
C LYS A 44 11.99 21.04 -3.42
N ASP A 45 11.20 20.83 -2.38
CA ASP A 45 10.82 21.89 -1.42
C ASP A 45 12.02 22.36 -0.59
N LYS A 46 13.00 21.47 -0.33
CA LYS A 46 14.24 21.82 0.36
C LYS A 46 15.20 22.67 -0.50
N GLN A 47 15.19 22.51 -1.83
CA GLN A 47 16.05 23.29 -2.74
C GLN A 47 15.50 24.69 -3.07
N ASN A 48 14.20 24.93 -2.90
CA ASN A 48 13.54 26.17 -3.32
C ASN A 48 13.50 27.30 -2.28
N LYS A 49 14.33 27.25 -1.22
CA LYS A 49 14.37 28.32 -0.20
C LYS A 49 14.84 29.69 -0.73
N ASN A 50 15.35 29.79 -1.97
CA ASN A 50 15.89 31.04 -2.52
C ASN A 50 15.09 31.68 -3.67
N ASN A 51 13.92 31.16 -4.09
CA ASN A 51 13.15 31.81 -5.15
C ASN A 51 11.66 31.92 -4.81
N ASN A 52 11.25 33.14 -4.47
CA ASN A 52 9.87 33.59 -4.28
C ASN A 52 9.09 33.57 -5.61
N LYS A 53 8.65 32.40 -6.06
CA LYS A 53 7.57 32.28 -7.05
C LYS A 53 6.54 31.29 -6.51
N LYS A 54 5.52 31.83 -5.84
CA LYS A 54 4.26 31.12 -5.59
C LYS A 54 3.67 30.70 -6.94
N LYS A 55 3.76 29.41 -7.24
CA LYS A 55 2.82 28.78 -8.17
C LYS A 55 1.62 28.38 -7.33
N ASP A 56 0.49 29.06 -7.53
CA ASP A 56 -0.81 28.64 -7.01
C ASP A 56 -1.24 27.39 -7.78
N VAL A 57 -0.67 26.24 -7.42
CA VAL A 57 -1.26 24.95 -7.74
C VAL A 57 -2.28 24.71 -6.64
N ALA A 58 -3.56 24.63 -6.99
CA ALA A 58 -4.61 24.21 -6.08
C ALA A 58 -4.29 22.77 -5.63
N VAL A 59 -3.59 22.61 -4.52
CA VAL A 59 -3.37 21.31 -3.89
C VAL A 59 -4.73 20.91 -3.31
N SER A 60 -5.36 19.89 -3.89
CA SER A 60 -6.56 19.31 -3.28
C SER A 60 -6.20 18.85 -1.87
N LYS A 61 -6.98 19.26 -0.87
CA LYS A 61 -6.78 18.79 0.50
C LYS A 61 -6.90 17.26 0.54
N GLU A 62 -6.01 16.63 1.31
CA GLU A 62 -6.04 15.19 1.57
C GLU A 62 -6.21 14.97 3.07
N PHE A 63 -6.81 13.86 3.43
CA PHE A 63 -7.10 13.52 4.81
C PHE A 63 -6.58 12.13 5.12
N GLY A 64 -5.92 11.98 6.27
CA GLY A 64 -5.44 10.70 6.77
C GLY A 64 -6.51 10.06 7.63
N VAL A 65 -6.89 8.82 7.32
CA VAL A 65 -7.87 8.02 8.06
C VAL A 65 -7.20 6.77 8.63
N GLU A 66 -7.20 6.66 9.95
CA GLU A 66 -6.80 5.45 10.68
C GLU A 66 -8.06 4.60 10.98
N LEU A 67 -7.99 3.31 10.67
CA LEU A 67 -9.07 2.34 10.90
C LEU A 67 -8.66 1.35 11.99
N GLU A 68 -9.63 0.75 12.69
CA GLU A 68 -9.35 -0.26 13.72
C GLU A 68 -8.59 -1.47 13.18
N ASP A 69 -8.94 -1.89 11.96
CA ASP A 69 -8.21 -2.86 11.16
C ASP A 69 -8.53 -2.59 9.68
N THR A 70 -7.69 -3.08 8.77
CA THR A 70 -7.85 -2.85 7.33
C THR A 70 -7.50 -4.07 6.49
N ILE A 71 -8.22 -4.22 5.38
CA ILE A 71 -7.86 -5.16 4.32
C ILE A 71 -7.08 -4.49 3.20
N LEU A 72 -6.82 -3.18 3.25
CA LEU A 72 -6.00 -2.49 2.27
C LEU A 72 -4.55 -2.45 2.77
N PHE A 73 -3.65 -3.14 2.06
CA PHE A 73 -2.25 -3.22 2.43
C PHE A 73 -1.58 -1.85 2.24
N PRO A 74 -0.88 -1.33 3.27
CA PRO A 74 -0.02 -0.16 3.10
C PRO A 74 1.21 -0.53 2.28
N GLU A 75 1.79 0.42 1.55
CA GLU A 75 3.06 0.17 0.84
C GLU A 75 4.16 -0.39 1.75
N GLY A 76 5.01 -1.26 1.20
CA GLY A 76 6.12 -1.82 1.96
C GLY A 76 6.87 -2.95 1.27
N GLY A 77 8.20 -2.98 1.48
CA GLY A 77 9.05 -4.09 1.04
C GLY A 77 9.22 -4.21 -0.47
N GLY A 78 8.96 -3.16 -1.25
CA GLY A 78 8.96 -3.21 -2.72
C GLY A 78 7.59 -3.48 -3.34
N GLN A 79 6.58 -3.80 -2.52
CA GLN A 79 5.20 -3.95 -2.93
C GLN A 79 4.44 -2.62 -2.81
N PRO A 80 3.69 -2.20 -3.85
CA PRO A 80 2.84 -1.01 -3.79
C PRO A 80 1.63 -1.23 -2.88
N TYR A 81 1.04 -0.13 -2.43
CA TYR A 81 -0.20 -0.13 -1.65
C TYR A 81 -1.40 -0.64 -2.47
N ASP A 82 -2.42 -1.10 -1.76
CA ASP A 82 -3.69 -1.45 -2.37
C ASP A 82 -4.59 -0.28 -2.65
N LYS A 83 -5.34 -0.39 -3.75
CA LYS A 83 -6.46 0.50 -4.06
C LYS A 83 -7.76 -0.09 -3.55
N GLY A 84 -8.74 0.78 -3.32
CA GLY A 84 -10.04 0.35 -2.85
C GLY A 84 -10.92 1.54 -2.47
N THR A 85 -12.03 1.21 -1.80
CA THR A 85 -13.01 2.20 -1.34
C THR A 85 -13.40 1.96 0.10
N ILE A 86 -13.87 3.03 0.74
CA ILE A 86 -14.48 3.05 2.07
C ILE A 86 -15.96 3.43 1.89
N THR A 87 -16.86 2.53 2.22
CA THR A 87 -18.31 2.79 2.22
C THR A 87 -18.78 3.07 3.66
N LEU A 88 -19.47 4.19 3.88
CA LEU A 88 -20.02 4.52 5.20
C LEU A 88 -21.22 3.61 5.53
N LEU A 89 -21.30 3.15 6.78
CA LEU A 89 -22.36 2.29 7.30
C LEU A 89 -23.21 3.03 8.35
N PRO A 90 -24.49 2.67 8.53
CA PRO A 90 -25.20 1.54 7.91
C PRO A 90 -25.87 1.85 6.57
N ASP A 91 -25.97 3.11 6.19
CA ASP A 91 -26.81 3.59 5.08
C ASP A 91 -26.23 3.26 3.69
N ASN A 92 -24.92 2.98 3.59
CA ASN A 92 -24.19 2.71 2.33
C ASN A 92 -24.36 3.81 1.28
N THR A 93 -24.67 5.04 1.70
CA THR A 93 -24.98 6.14 0.78
C THR A 93 -23.73 6.78 0.21
N LYS A 94 -22.63 6.70 0.97
CA LYS A 94 -21.37 7.37 0.63
C LYS A 94 -20.24 6.36 0.44
N ILE A 95 -19.60 6.44 -0.72
CA ILE A 95 -18.43 5.65 -1.09
C ILE A 95 -17.29 6.62 -1.36
N ILE A 96 -16.19 6.45 -0.64
CA ILE A 96 -15.01 7.29 -0.69
C ILE A 96 -13.88 6.47 -1.31
N GLU A 97 -13.20 7.03 -2.31
CA GLU A 97 -12.03 6.38 -2.93
C GLU A 97 -10.80 6.54 -2.04
N VAL A 98 -10.06 5.44 -1.84
CA VAL A 98 -8.77 5.48 -1.14
C VAL A 98 -7.69 5.77 -2.18
N LYS A 99 -7.06 6.95 -2.07
CA LYS A 99 -6.02 7.41 -2.99
C LYS A 99 -4.72 6.62 -2.79
N SER A 100 -4.33 6.43 -1.54
CA SER A 100 -3.18 5.61 -1.16
C SER A 100 -3.30 5.11 0.27
N VAL A 101 -2.49 4.10 0.61
CA VAL A 101 -2.38 3.60 1.98
C VAL A 101 -0.91 3.69 2.39
N LEU A 102 -0.63 4.59 3.32
CA LEU A 102 0.71 4.85 3.83
C LEU A 102 0.98 4.03 5.07
N ARG A 103 2.24 3.59 5.21
CA ARG A 103 2.74 3.05 6.47
C ARG A 103 3.35 4.17 7.31
N ASP A 104 2.70 4.51 8.43
CA ASP A 104 3.32 5.34 9.47
C ASP A 104 3.69 4.46 10.68
N LYS A 105 4.97 4.11 10.78
CA LYS A 105 5.50 3.15 11.77
C LYS A 105 4.78 1.80 11.70
N LEU A 106 3.87 1.57 12.63
CA LEU A 106 3.05 0.36 12.77
C LEU A 106 1.59 0.59 12.37
N LYS A 107 1.23 1.77 11.85
CA LYS A 107 -0.13 2.12 11.46
C LYS A 107 -0.28 2.14 9.94
N ALA A 108 -1.46 1.77 9.48
CA ALA A 108 -1.90 1.97 8.11
C ALA A 108 -2.79 3.22 8.05
N ILE A 109 -2.37 4.22 7.27
CA ILE A 109 -3.08 5.49 7.11
C ILE A 109 -3.64 5.56 5.69
N HIS A 110 -4.96 5.68 5.58
CA HIS A 110 -5.66 5.74 4.30
C HIS A 110 -5.80 7.21 3.90
N LEU A 111 -5.25 7.59 2.75
CA LEU A 111 -5.42 8.93 2.22
C LEU A 111 -6.70 8.99 1.39
N VAL A 112 -7.56 9.95 1.74
CA VAL A 112 -8.86 10.20 1.11
C VAL A 112 -9.04 11.71 0.86
N ASP A 113 -10.10 12.08 0.16
CA ASP A 113 -10.43 13.48 -0.20
C ASP A 113 -11.35 14.19 0.80
N GLU A 114 -11.77 13.51 1.87
CA GLU A 114 -12.64 14.07 2.89
C GLU A 114 -12.42 13.47 4.30
N LEU A 115 -12.86 14.20 5.34
CA LEU A 115 -12.87 13.70 6.71
C LEU A 115 -13.97 12.65 6.91
N ILE A 116 -13.66 11.63 7.69
CA ILE A 116 -14.65 10.65 8.16
C ILE A 116 -14.69 10.72 9.69
N GLU A 117 -15.87 10.95 10.25
CA GLU A 117 -16.05 11.10 11.70
C GLU A 117 -15.50 9.87 12.45
N PRO A 118 -14.62 10.05 13.46
CA PRO A 118 -14.18 8.96 14.32
C PRO A 118 -15.36 8.21 14.96
N GLY A 119 -15.24 6.88 15.04
CA GLY A 119 -16.32 5.99 15.50
C GLY A 119 -17.29 5.56 14.41
N THR A 120 -17.23 6.15 13.21
CA THR A 120 -18.05 5.73 12.06
C THR A 120 -17.73 4.30 11.66
N GLN A 121 -18.77 3.47 11.51
CA GLN A 121 -18.65 2.13 10.95
C GLN A 121 -18.51 2.24 9.43
N VAL A 122 -17.59 1.49 8.86
CA VAL A 122 -17.30 1.52 7.43
C VAL A 122 -17.08 0.12 6.88
N ARG A 123 -17.35 -0.05 5.59
CA ARG A 123 -16.99 -1.25 4.83
C ARG A 123 -15.91 -0.91 3.82
N LEU A 124 -14.82 -1.64 3.88
CA LEU A 124 -13.76 -1.59 2.89
C LEU A 124 -14.08 -2.52 1.74
N ASN A 125 -13.77 -2.10 0.51
CA ASN A 125 -13.71 -2.97 -0.66
C ASN A 125 -12.37 -2.77 -1.36
N VAL A 126 -11.63 -3.85 -1.57
CA VAL A 126 -10.35 -3.79 -2.31
C VAL A 126 -10.61 -3.83 -3.81
N ASP A 127 -9.78 -3.12 -4.59
CA ASP A 127 -9.61 -3.41 -6.01
C ASP A 127 -8.98 -4.80 -6.16
N TRP A 128 -9.85 -5.80 -6.31
CA TRP A 128 -9.41 -7.19 -6.36
C TRP A 128 -8.55 -7.52 -7.58
N GLY A 129 -8.79 -6.85 -8.71
CA GLY A 129 -8.00 -7.06 -9.93
C GLY A 129 -6.55 -6.65 -9.70
N ARG A 130 -6.35 -5.45 -9.16
CA ARG A 130 -5.03 -4.96 -8.78
C ARG A 130 -4.39 -5.81 -7.69
N ARG A 131 -5.13 -6.15 -6.62
CA ARG A 131 -4.62 -6.98 -5.52
C ARG A 131 -4.08 -8.32 -6.02
N LEU A 132 -4.86 -9.00 -6.86
CA LEU A 132 -4.49 -10.33 -7.35
C LEU A 132 -3.24 -10.26 -8.24
N ASP A 133 -3.17 -9.27 -9.15
CA ASP A 133 -1.97 -9.05 -9.95
C ASP A 133 -0.74 -8.82 -9.05
N ILE A 134 -0.84 -7.91 -8.06
CA ILE A 134 0.25 -7.66 -7.11
C ILE A 134 0.68 -8.95 -6.39
N MET A 135 -0.26 -9.74 -5.89
CA MET A 135 0.04 -11.02 -5.23
C MET A 135 0.75 -12.02 -6.16
N GLN A 136 0.35 -12.08 -7.42
CA GLN A 136 0.98 -12.93 -8.43
C GLN A 136 2.40 -12.46 -8.75
N GLN A 137 2.61 -11.16 -8.95
CA GLN A 137 3.93 -10.59 -9.22
C GLN A 137 4.88 -10.80 -8.03
N HIS A 138 4.45 -10.57 -6.79
CA HIS A 138 5.26 -10.79 -5.59
C HIS A 138 5.62 -12.29 -5.45
N THR A 139 4.66 -13.18 -5.64
CA THR A 139 4.93 -14.63 -5.63
C THR A 139 5.91 -15.02 -6.74
N GLY A 140 5.72 -14.45 -7.94
CA GLY A 140 6.61 -14.64 -9.08
C GLY A 140 8.03 -14.14 -8.82
N GLN A 141 8.17 -13.01 -8.13
CA GLN A 141 9.46 -12.49 -7.67
C GLN A 141 10.16 -13.49 -6.75
N HIS A 142 9.49 -14.01 -5.71
CA HIS A 142 10.07 -15.00 -4.82
C HIS A 142 10.49 -16.28 -5.55
N LEU A 143 9.65 -16.75 -6.49
CA LEU A 143 9.99 -17.91 -7.32
C LEU A 143 11.22 -17.63 -8.19
N LEU A 144 11.28 -16.46 -8.82
CA LEU A 144 12.42 -16.05 -9.66
C LEU A 144 13.71 -15.97 -8.84
N SER A 145 13.66 -15.38 -7.65
CA SER A 145 14.78 -15.34 -6.71
C SER A 145 15.24 -16.75 -6.31
N ALA A 146 14.31 -17.63 -5.93
CA ALA A 146 14.65 -19.01 -5.56
C ALA A 146 15.30 -19.78 -6.72
N VAL A 147 14.87 -19.54 -7.97
CA VAL A 147 15.51 -20.13 -9.15
C VAL A 147 16.92 -19.57 -9.35
N PHE A 148 17.11 -18.25 -9.26
CA PHE A 148 18.43 -17.63 -9.40
C PHE A 148 19.41 -18.03 -8.29
N ASP A 149 18.93 -18.32 -7.09
CA ASP A 149 19.76 -18.86 -6.00
C ASP A 149 20.41 -20.19 -6.38
N THR A 150 19.76 -21.00 -7.24
CA THR A 150 20.36 -22.25 -7.76
C THR A 150 21.58 -22.01 -8.65
N TYR A 151 21.72 -20.80 -9.21
CA TYR A 151 22.86 -20.33 -10.00
C TYR A 151 23.86 -19.51 -9.18
N LYS A 152 23.70 -19.47 -7.84
CA LYS A 152 24.50 -18.63 -6.93
C LYS A 152 24.39 -17.13 -7.27
N LEU A 153 23.21 -16.72 -7.74
CA LEU A 153 22.86 -15.33 -8.02
C LEU A 153 21.78 -14.89 -7.03
N GLU A 154 22.21 -14.40 -5.87
CA GLU A 154 21.28 -13.89 -4.86
C GLU A 154 20.55 -12.63 -5.34
N THR A 155 19.31 -12.46 -4.91
CA THR A 155 18.57 -11.22 -5.17
C THR A 155 19.03 -10.12 -4.22
N LEU A 156 19.60 -9.04 -4.77
CA LEU A 156 20.10 -7.90 -3.99
C LEU A 156 18.98 -6.93 -3.60
N SER A 157 18.08 -6.66 -4.56
CA SER A 157 16.93 -5.79 -4.38
C SER A 157 15.82 -6.20 -5.35
N TRP A 158 14.62 -5.70 -5.12
CA TRP A 158 13.51 -5.84 -6.04
C TRP A 158 12.52 -4.71 -5.84
N SER A 159 11.73 -4.43 -6.86
CA SER A 159 10.60 -3.51 -6.75
C SER A 159 9.51 -3.94 -7.72
N MET A 160 8.28 -3.65 -7.34
CA MET A 160 7.14 -3.73 -8.22
C MET A 160 6.72 -2.32 -8.62
N GLY A 161 6.35 -2.18 -9.90
CA GLY A 161 5.79 -0.95 -10.43
C GLY A 161 4.46 -0.62 -9.77
N GLU A 162 4.22 0.66 -9.50
CA GLU A 162 2.94 1.10 -8.96
C GLU A 162 1.88 1.18 -10.05
N THR A 163 2.27 1.64 -11.23
CA THR A 163 1.45 1.81 -12.42
C THR A 163 1.82 0.80 -13.50
N LYS A 164 0.97 0.68 -14.53
CA LYS A 164 1.20 -0.20 -15.68
C LYS A 164 2.43 0.17 -16.52
N ASP A 165 2.89 1.42 -16.40
CA ASP A 165 4.02 1.95 -17.16
C ASP A 165 5.34 1.75 -16.40
N ASP A 166 5.26 1.38 -15.12
CA ASP A 166 6.41 1.04 -14.29
C ASP A 166 6.82 -0.42 -14.49
N ILE A 167 8.11 -0.69 -14.34
CA ILE A 167 8.66 -2.04 -14.51
C ILE A 167 8.78 -2.77 -13.16
N ASN A 168 8.42 -4.05 -13.15
CA ASN A 168 8.79 -4.97 -12.08
C ASN A 168 10.23 -5.46 -12.34
N TYR A 169 11.08 -5.47 -11.32
CA TYR A 169 12.45 -5.98 -11.47
C TYR A 169 12.96 -6.69 -10.22
N ILE A 170 13.95 -7.54 -10.45
CA ILE A 170 14.89 -8.01 -9.44
C ILE A 170 16.29 -7.56 -9.84
N GLU A 171 17.12 -7.26 -8.85
CA GLU A 171 18.52 -6.92 -9.02
C GLU A 171 19.39 -8.11 -8.64
N LEU A 172 20.33 -8.46 -9.52
CA LEU A 172 21.27 -9.55 -9.35
C LEU A 172 22.71 -9.01 -9.24
N PRO A 173 23.67 -9.76 -8.66
CA PRO A 173 25.02 -9.25 -8.38
C PRO A 173 25.86 -8.98 -9.63
N ARG A 174 25.40 -9.48 -10.79
CA ARG A 174 26.03 -9.24 -12.09
C ARG A 174 24.99 -9.27 -13.19
N LYS A 175 25.38 -8.75 -14.34
CA LYS A 175 24.64 -8.94 -15.59
C LYS A 175 24.62 -10.43 -15.96
N ILE A 176 23.46 -10.88 -16.42
CA ILE A 176 23.24 -12.22 -17.00
C ILE A 176 23.15 -12.11 -18.52
N ASP A 177 23.55 -13.17 -19.22
CA ASP A 177 23.40 -13.28 -20.67
C ASP A 177 22.02 -13.83 -21.03
N ASN A 178 21.69 -13.78 -22.33
CA ASN A 178 20.39 -14.24 -22.83
C ASN A 178 20.21 -15.76 -22.68
N ASP A 179 21.29 -16.54 -22.70
CA ASP A 179 21.22 -17.99 -22.59
C ASP A 179 20.70 -18.39 -21.20
N LEU A 180 21.24 -17.76 -20.16
CA LEU A 180 20.78 -17.97 -18.79
C LEU A 180 19.34 -17.47 -18.58
N VAL A 181 18.94 -16.37 -19.23
CA VAL A 181 17.54 -15.89 -19.18
C VAL A 181 16.58 -16.93 -19.78
N VAL A 182 16.96 -17.53 -20.92
CA VAL A 182 16.16 -18.58 -21.57
C VAL A 182 16.09 -19.83 -20.68
N GLU A 183 17.20 -20.25 -20.09
CA GLU A 183 17.25 -21.41 -19.19
C GLU A 183 16.33 -21.23 -17.98
N VAL A 184 16.42 -20.09 -17.30
CA VAL A 184 15.55 -19.75 -16.16
C VAL A 184 14.08 -19.73 -16.58
N LYS A 185 13.76 -19.14 -17.73
CA LYS A 185 12.39 -19.12 -18.25
C LYS A 185 11.84 -20.52 -18.48
N ILE A 186 12.62 -21.44 -19.04
CA ILE A 186 12.21 -22.84 -19.24
C ILE A 186 11.95 -23.52 -17.89
N LYS A 187 12.80 -23.27 -16.90
CA LYS A 187 12.69 -23.84 -15.54
C LYS A 187 11.48 -23.32 -14.76
N LEU A 188 10.98 -22.13 -15.08
CA LEU A 188 9.79 -21.55 -14.45
C LEU A 188 8.47 -22.09 -15.02
N ILE A 189 8.49 -22.67 -16.22
CA ILE A 189 7.29 -23.13 -16.93
C ILE A 189 7.06 -24.64 -16.77
N ASN A 190 8.10 -25.40 -16.46
CA ASN A 190 8.07 -26.87 -16.28
C ASN A 190 8.09 -27.26 -14.81
#